data_AF-A0A831LZB7-F1
#
_entry.id   AF-A0A831LZB7-F1
#
_cell.length_a   1.000
_cell.length_b   1.000
_cell.length_c   1.000
_cell.angle_alpha   90.00
_cell.angle_beta   90.00
_cell.angle_gamma   90.00
#
_symmetry.space_group_name_H-M   'P 1'
#
loop_
_entity.id
_entity.type
_entity.pdbx_description
1 polymer ?
#
loop_
_entity_poly.entity_id
_entity_poly.type
_entity_poly.pdbx_seq_one_letter_code
_entity_poly.pdbx_strand_id
1 'polypeptide(L)'
;LLYGNVRIQGSGPDREELGGIRRGDCAGYKYVDFGTGVGGVTVRVAPGVEPGRIELALDQMWSPAVATVEVPGGGDGTAWTELAAKVKAVRGVHALWLRFRGSGEDLFRVDSFRFGDGPPGPDR
;
A
#
# COMPACT_ATOMS: atom_id res chain seq x y z
N LEU A 1 12.33 -5.16 1.46
CA LEU A 1 12.65 -5.22 2.91
C LEU A 1 11.34 -5.34 3.66
N LEU A 2 11.21 -6.28 4.59
CA LEU A 2 9.97 -6.50 5.35
C LEU A 2 10.27 -6.38 6.85
N TYR A 3 9.40 -5.68 7.59
CA TYR A 3 9.59 -5.40 9.02
C TYR A 3 8.34 -5.76 9.81
N GLY A 4 8.54 -6.48 10.92
CA GLY A 4 7.46 -6.98 11.75
C GLY A 4 6.98 -8.36 11.28
N ASN A 5 5.67 -8.56 11.20
CA ASN A 5 5.07 -9.85 10.84
C ASN A 5 4.78 -10.00 9.34
N VAL A 6 4.71 -8.87 8.61
CA VAL A 6 4.49 -8.88 7.16
C VAL A 6 5.49 -9.77 6.44
N ARG A 7 4.96 -10.61 5.55
CA ARG A 7 5.71 -11.59 4.77
C ARG A 7 5.10 -11.75 3.39
N ILE A 8 5.90 -12.22 2.44
CA ILE A 8 5.40 -12.78 1.20
C ILE A 8 4.82 -14.15 1.53
N GLN A 9 3.59 -14.43 1.09
CA GLN A 9 2.95 -15.72 1.25
C GLN A 9 2.22 -16.14 -0.04
N GLY A 10 2.12 -17.44 -0.27
CA GLY A 10 1.36 -17.97 -1.40
C GLY A 10 -0.15 -17.75 -1.24
N SER A 11 -0.79 -17.25 -2.30
CA SER A 11 -2.24 -17.03 -2.41
C SER A 11 -2.87 -17.85 -3.55
N GLY A 12 -2.08 -18.73 -4.16
CA GLY A 12 -2.46 -19.69 -5.20
C GLY A 12 -1.22 -20.40 -5.76
N PRO A 13 -1.37 -21.29 -6.76
CA PRO A 13 -0.26 -22.05 -7.35
C PRO A 13 0.90 -21.18 -7.85
N ASP A 14 0.58 -20.03 -8.44
CA ASP A 14 1.55 -19.09 -9.02
C ASP A 14 1.27 -17.64 -8.59
N ARG A 15 0.73 -17.45 -7.38
CA ARG A 15 0.39 -16.12 -6.86
C ARG A 15 0.95 -15.94 -5.47
N GLU A 16 1.54 -14.78 -5.25
CA GLU A 16 2.05 -14.33 -3.97
C GLU A 16 1.42 -13.00 -3.59
N GLU A 17 1.34 -12.75 -2.29
CA GLU A 17 0.84 -11.51 -1.72
C GLU A 17 1.67 -11.15 -0.49
N LEU A 18 1.60 -9.89 -0.06
CA LEU A 18 1.93 -9.53 1.31
C LEU A 18 0.76 -9.91 2.22
N GLY A 19 1.05 -10.73 3.23
CA GLY A 19 0.10 -11.13 4.26
C GLY A 19 0.74 -11.18 5.65
N GLY A 20 -0.04 -11.58 6.65
CA GLY A 20 0.34 -11.50 8.06
C GLY A 20 0.56 -10.05 8.53
N ILE A 21 -0.09 -9.10 7.86
CA ILE A 21 0.13 -7.67 8.05
C ILE A 21 -0.51 -7.24 9.36
N ARG A 22 0.31 -6.73 10.29
CA ARG A 22 -0.16 -6.17 11.57
C ARG A 22 0.05 -4.67 11.66
N ARG A 23 -0.62 -4.06 12.63
CA ARG A 23 -0.39 -2.65 12.97
C ARG A 23 1.08 -2.42 13.30
N GLY A 24 1.72 -1.51 12.55
CA GLY A 24 3.12 -1.14 12.76
C GLY A 24 4.08 -1.78 11.76
N ASP A 25 3.67 -2.86 11.10
CA ASP A 25 4.48 -3.52 10.09
C ASP A 25 4.73 -2.61 8.88
N CYS A 26 5.85 -2.85 8.20
CA CYS A 26 6.25 -2.05 7.04
C CYS A 26 6.87 -2.92 5.93
N ALA A 27 6.61 -2.56 4.68
CA ALA A 27 7.27 -3.10 3.50
C ALA A 27 8.02 -2.00 2.75
N GLY A 28 9.31 -2.20 2.51
CA GLY A 28 10.21 -1.26 1.84
C GLY A 28 10.68 -1.77 0.48
N TYR A 29 10.58 -0.91 -0.53
CA TYR A 29 11.02 -1.14 -1.90
C TYR A 29 12.06 -0.07 -2.24
N LYS A 30 13.25 -0.49 -2.68
CA LYS A 30 14.33 0.45 -3.00
C LYS A 30 14.34 0.76 -4.48
N TYR A 31 14.81 1.96 -4.81
CA TYR A 31 15.07 2.41 -6.19
C TYR A 31 13.81 2.44 -7.07
N VAL A 32 12.68 2.86 -6.48
CA VAL A 32 11.45 3.12 -7.24
C VAL A 32 11.61 4.43 -8.00
N ASP A 33 11.54 4.38 -9.33
CA ASP A 33 11.64 5.55 -10.19
C ASP A 33 10.25 6.14 -10.49
N PHE A 34 10.02 7.35 -10.01
CA PHE A 34 8.79 8.13 -10.24
C PHE A 34 8.89 9.03 -11.47
N GLY A 35 10.01 9.00 -12.20
CA GLY A 35 10.25 9.77 -13.42
C GLY A 35 10.06 11.28 -13.21
N THR A 36 9.35 11.92 -14.14
CA THR A 36 9.01 13.35 -14.06
C THR A 36 7.91 13.66 -13.05
N GLY A 37 7.32 12.62 -12.46
CA GLY A 37 6.40 12.68 -11.33
C GLY A 37 5.09 11.93 -11.57
N VAL A 38 4.38 11.70 -10.48
CA VAL A 38 3.13 10.91 -10.43
C VAL A 38 2.02 11.68 -9.72
N GLY A 39 0.77 11.44 -10.13
CA GLY A 39 -0.42 12.07 -9.56
C GLY A 39 -1.14 11.20 -8.53
N GLY A 40 -0.92 9.89 -8.55
CA GLY A 40 -1.49 8.99 -7.56
C GLY A 40 -0.96 7.56 -7.59
N VAL A 41 -1.52 6.78 -6.67
CA VAL A 41 -1.22 5.36 -6.49
C VAL A 41 -2.51 4.56 -6.50
N THR A 42 -2.47 3.38 -7.10
CA THR A 42 -3.50 2.35 -6.97
C THR A 42 -2.88 1.14 -6.30
N VAL A 43 -3.56 0.59 -5.30
CA VAL A 43 -3.14 -0.60 -4.57
C VAL A 43 -4.22 -1.65 -4.67
N ARG A 44 -3.85 -2.87 -5.05
CA ARG A 44 -4.73 -4.03 -5.06
C ARG A 44 -4.64 -4.74 -3.71
N VAL A 45 -5.74 -4.76 -2.98
CA VAL A 45 -5.82 -5.30 -1.62
C VAL A 45 -6.98 -6.27 -1.47
N ALA A 46 -6.87 -7.19 -0.51
CA ALA A 46 -8.02 -7.91 0.01
C ALA A 46 -8.31 -7.40 1.43
N PRO A 47 -9.37 -6.60 1.64
CA PRO A 47 -9.66 -5.99 2.93
C PRO A 47 -9.99 -7.03 4.00
N GLY A 48 -9.55 -6.79 5.24
CA GLY A 48 -9.95 -7.56 6.41
C GLY A 48 -11.25 -7.07 7.04
N VAL A 49 -11.55 -7.59 8.23
CA VAL A 49 -12.77 -7.26 8.98
C VAL A 49 -12.74 -5.81 9.48
N GLU A 50 -11.62 -5.39 10.06
CA GLU A 50 -11.46 -4.05 10.60
C GLU A 50 -10.87 -3.09 9.54
N PRO A 51 -11.24 -1.80 9.54
CA PRO A 51 -10.65 -0.83 8.64
C PRO A 51 -9.17 -0.59 8.97
N GLY A 52 -8.41 -0.22 7.94
CA GLY A 52 -7.01 0.12 8.06
C GLY A 52 -6.57 1.11 7.00
N ARG A 53 -5.27 1.35 6.91
CA ARG A 53 -4.70 2.20 5.85
C ARG A 53 -3.25 1.83 5.57
N ILE A 54 -2.82 2.20 4.37
CA ILE A 54 -1.43 2.10 3.90
C ILE A 54 -0.90 3.52 3.75
N GLU A 55 0.07 3.90 4.58
CA GLU A 55 0.77 5.18 4.47
C GLU A 55 2.04 4.99 3.64
N LEU A 56 2.17 5.76 2.56
CA LEU A 56 3.35 5.74 1.68
C LEU A 56 4.33 6.81 2.15
N ALA A 57 5.53 6.43 2.56
CA ALA A 57 6.61 7.35 2.93
C ALA A 57 7.84 7.13 2.04
N LEU A 58 8.62 8.18 1.82
CA LEU A 58 9.81 8.14 0.96
C LEU A 58 11.11 8.28 1.74
N ASP A 59 12.13 7.60 1.21
CA ASP A 59 13.52 7.54 1.66
C ASP A 59 13.68 6.95 3.06
N GLN A 60 13.20 7.65 4.07
CA GLN A 60 13.16 7.19 5.45
C GLN A 60 11.77 6.67 5.83
N MET A 61 11.72 5.57 6.56
CA MET A 61 10.47 4.95 7.01
C MET A 61 9.63 5.89 7.89
N TRP A 62 10.26 6.80 8.64
CA TRP A 62 9.59 7.77 9.52
C TRP A 62 9.25 9.09 8.83
N SER A 63 9.59 9.28 7.54
CA SER A 63 9.22 10.49 6.81
C SER A 63 7.70 10.71 6.82
N PRO A 64 7.23 11.97 6.68
CA PRO A 64 5.82 12.25 6.44
C PRO A 64 5.29 11.49 5.23
N ALA A 65 4.03 11.05 5.30
CA ALA A 65 3.42 10.31 4.20
C ALA A 65 3.16 11.22 2.99
N VAL A 66 3.50 10.72 1.80
CA VAL A 66 3.21 11.34 0.50
C VAL A 66 1.85 10.91 -0.06
N ALA A 67 1.33 9.77 0.38
CA ALA A 67 -0.04 9.32 0.12
C ALA A 67 -0.54 8.44 1.26
N THR A 68 -1.86 8.37 1.41
CA THR A 68 -2.55 7.45 2.31
C THR A 68 -3.64 6.77 1.52
N VAL A 69 -3.62 5.44 1.48
CA VAL A 69 -4.68 4.61 0.90
C VAL A 69 -5.51 4.06 2.05
N GLU A 70 -6.75 4.53 2.18
CA GLU A 70 -7.71 4.01 3.15
C GLU A 70 -8.21 2.63 2.69
N VAL A 71 -8.16 1.64 3.57
CA VAL A 71 -8.65 0.27 3.33
C VAL A 71 -9.93 0.09 4.16
N PRO A 72 -11.10 -0.07 3.51
CA PRO A 72 -12.36 -0.25 4.23
C PRO A 72 -12.34 -1.56 5.02
N GLY A 73 -13.06 -1.61 6.14
CA GLY A 73 -13.35 -2.87 6.83
C GLY A 73 -14.51 -3.63 6.17
N GLY A 74 -14.97 -4.68 6.83
CA GLY A 74 -16.10 -5.52 6.39
C GLY A 74 -15.73 -6.55 5.32
N GLY A 75 -14.45 -6.74 5.04
CA GLY A 75 -13.96 -7.81 4.18
C GLY A 75 -13.63 -9.09 4.96
N ASP A 76 -13.26 -10.13 4.21
CA ASP A 76 -12.86 -11.44 4.72
C ASP A 76 -11.40 -11.79 4.42
N GLY A 77 -10.65 -10.84 3.84
CA GLY A 77 -9.28 -11.04 3.43
C GLY A 77 -9.12 -11.95 2.20
N THR A 78 -10.17 -12.23 1.44
CA THR A 78 -10.10 -13.09 0.25
C THR A 78 -10.59 -12.41 -1.03
N ALA A 79 -11.52 -11.46 -0.90
CA ALA A 79 -12.04 -10.68 -2.02
C ALA A 79 -11.12 -9.48 -2.37
N TRP A 80 -10.63 -9.42 -3.60
CA TRP A 80 -9.71 -8.40 -4.07
C TRP A 80 -10.41 -7.15 -4.61
N THR A 81 -9.89 -5.98 -4.29
CA THR A 81 -10.33 -4.68 -4.83
C THR A 81 -9.13 -3.76 -5.10
N GLU A 82 -9.32 -2.78 -5.98
CA GLU A 82 -8.35 -1.71 -6.21
C GLU A 82 -8.76 -0.44 -5.47
N LEU A 83 -7.83 0.13 -4.71
CA LEU A 83 -8.01 1.37 -3.96
C LEU A 83 -7.02 2.41 -4.45
N ALA A 84 -7.49 3.64 -4.68
CA ALA A 84 -6.67 4.71 -5.24
C ALA A 84 -6.55 5.90 -4.28
N ALA A 85 -5.39 6.56 -4.30
CA ALA A 85 -5.15 7.79 -3.55
C ALA A 85 -4.30 8.77 -4.36
N LYS A 86 -4.50 10.07 -4.11
CA LYS A 86 -3.61 11.11 -4.65
C LYS A 86 -2.24 11.05 -3.97
N VAL A 87 -1.19 11.27 -4.75
CA VAL A 87 0.19 11.35 -4.27
C VAL A 87 0.62 12.81 -4.30
N LYS A 88 1.14 13.32 -3.18
CA LYS A 88 1.80 14.64 -3.14
C LYS A 88 2.98 14.61 -4.11
N ALA A 89 3.29 15.71 -4.78
CA ALA A 89 4.31 15.72 -5.85
C ALA A 89 5.63 14.99 -5.47
N VAL A 90 5.85 13.84 -6.10
CA VAL A 90 7.09 13.02 -6.02
C VAL A 90 7.72 12.97 -7.42
N ARG A 91 9.05 12.96 -7.52
CA ARG A 91 9.81 12.83 -8.78
C ARG A 91 11.12 12.08 -8.54
N GLY A 92 11.67 11.45 -9.58
CA GLY A 92 12.97 10.78 -9.51
C GLY A 92 12.95 9.47 -8.71
N VAL A 93 14.13 9.00 -8.31
CA VAL A 93 14.33 7.67 -7.72
C VAL A 93 14.36 7.75 -6.19
N HIS A 94 13.49 7.00 -5.52
CA HIS A 94 13.39 6.97 -4.05
C HIS A 94 13.32 5.56 -3.49
N ALA A 95 13.59 5.41 -2.20
CA ALA A 95 13.07 4.27 -1.46
C ALA A 95 11.60 4.55 -1.10
N LEU A 96 10.72 3.56 -1.30
CA LEU A 96 9.32 3.61 -0.94
C LEU A 96 9.06 2.71 0.27
N TRP A 97 8.36 3.25 1.26
CA TRP A 97 7.90 2.52 2.43
C TRP A 97 6.37 2.49 2.47
N LEU A 98 5.79 1.29 2.44
CA LEU A 98 4.40 1.04 2.79
C LEU A 98 4.33 0.77 4.29
N ARG A 99 3.63 1.62 5.03
CA ARG A 99 3.45 1.46 6.48
C ARG A 99 2.01 1.09 6.76
N PHE A 100 1.81 -0.05 7.41
CA PHE A 100 0.49 -0.59 7.66
C PHE A 100 -0.03 -0.09 9.01
N ARG A 101 -1.27 0.39 9.01
CA ARG A 101 -1.96 0.97 10.17
C ARG A 101 -3.39 0.44 10.21
N GLY A 102 -3.93 0.30 11.42
CA GLY A 102 -5.27 -0.20 11.66
C GLY A 102 -5.39 -0.77 13.07
N SER A 103 -6.52 -1.39 13.35
CA SER A 103 -6.80 -2.15 14.56
C SER A 103 -6.89 -3.64 14.25
N GLY A 104 -6.46 -4.49 15.19
CA GLY A 104 -6.47 -5.95 15.02
C GLY A 104 -5.09 -6.55 14.69
N GLU A 105 -5.06 -7.88 14.69
CA GLU A 105 -3.85 -8.71 14.52
C GLU A 105 -3.63 -9.21 13.08
N ASP A 106 -4.60 -8.99 12.18
CA ASP A 106 -4.47 -9.22 10.73
C ASP A 106 -5.31 -8.16 10.00
N LEU A 107 -4.66 -7.22 9.32
CA LEU A 107 -5.32 -6.01 8.80
C LEU A 107 -5.98 -6.25 7.44
N PHE A 108 -5.20 -6.71 6.46
CA PHE A 108 -5.59 -6.93 5.06
C PHE A 108 -4.42 -7.60 4.33
N ARG A 109 -4.62 -8.00 3.07
CA ARG A 109 -3.54 -8.45 2.17
C ARG A 109 -3.27 -7.41 1.10
N VAL A 110 -2.04 -7.37 0.62
CA VAL A 110 -1.63 -6.51 -0.50
C VAL A 110 -1.01 -7.37 -1.59
N ASP A 111 -1.56 -7.31 -2.80
CA ASP A 111 -1.04 -8.03 -3.96
C ASP A 111 -0.05 -7.15 -4.72
N SER A 112 -0.48 -5.94 -5.07
CA SER A 112 0.30 -5.06 -5.94
C SER A 112 -0.01 -3.59 -5.69
N PHE A 113 0.90 -2.73 -6.15
CA PHE A 113 0.68 -1.29 -6.23
C PHE A 113 1.27 -0.74 -7.53
N ARG A 114 0.68 0.32 -8.04
CA ARG A 114 1.13 1.03 -9.24
C ARG A 114 0.98 2.54 -9.05
N PHE A 115 1.90 3.30 -9.60
CA PHE A 115 1.79 4.76 -9.68
C PHE A 115 1.33 5.19 -11.08
N GLY A 116 0.65 6.34 -11.15
CA GLY A 116 0.15 6.91 -12.41
C GLY A 116 -0.40 8.32 -12.21
N ASP A 117 -1.25 8.77 -13.13
CA ASP A 117 -1.83 10.14 -13.14
C ASP A 117 -2.82 10.42 -11.99
N GLY A 118 -3.06 9.40 -11.15
CA GLY A 118 -3.98 9.44 -10.01
C GLY A 118 -5.43 9.15 -10.39
N PRO A 119 -6.32 8.99 -9.38
CA PRO A 119 -7.73 8.81 -9.66
C PRO A 119 -8.27 10.04 -10.42
N PRO A 120 -9.19 9.87 -11.39
CA PRO A 120 -9.83 10.99 -12.05
C PRO A 120 -10.32 11.97 -10.99
N GLY A 121 -9.99 13.25 -11.16
CA GLY A 121 -10.53 14.29 -10.29
C GLY A 121 -12.06 14.28 -10.35
N PRO A 122 -12.76 14.85 -9.35
CA PRO A 122 -14.18 15.15 -9.55
C PRO A 122 -14.29 15.94 -10.85
N ASP A 123 -15.15 15.46 -11.75
CA ASP A 123 -15.22 15.86 -13.16
C ASP A 123 -14.93 17.36 -13.37
N ARG A 124 -14.03 17.64 -14.31
CA ARG A 124 -13.71 19.00 -14.74
C ARG A 124 -14.77 19.52 -15.69
#